data_AF-A0A1I7SB38-F1
#
_entry.id   AF-A0A1I7SB38-F1
#
_cell.length_a   1.000
_cell.length_b   1.000
_cell.length_c   1.000
_cell.angle_alpha   90.00
_cell.angle_beta   90.00
_cell.angle_gamma   90.00
#
_symmetry.space_group_name_H-M   'P 1'
#
loop_
_entity.id
_entity.type
_entity.pdbx_description
1 polymer ?
#
loop_
_entity_poly.entity_id
_entity_poly.type
_entity_poly.pdbx_seq_one_letter_code
_entity_poly.pdbx_strand_id
1 'polypeptide(L)'
;MGFDSNYLSSHRGIIKIAQIIIGIVIVSLTCGNVFGHGSCFKEGRISYTSGLNSVTLIINIVFLILNLLELSQLSLERIYTFVGTVLFLIAAILIVWLIVVNDHRGGYITIAALVIIQFLLFLWDSKILQGEASNW
;
A
#
# COMPACT_ATOMS: atom_id res chain seq x y z
N MET A 1 -21.35 -10.34 17.03
CA MET A 1 -20.09 -9.84 16.46
C MET A 1 -19.01 -10.19 17.46
N GLY A 2 -18.19 -11.20 17.14
CA GLY A 2 -17.00 -11.54 17.93
C GLY A 2 -15.86 -10.59 17.56
N PHE A 3 -14.98 -10.29 18.51
CA PHE A 3 -13.74 -9.56 18.26
C PHE A 3 -12.62 -10.59 18.27
N ASP A 4 -12.00 -10.85 17.13
CA ASP A 4 -10.89 -11.80 17.06
C ASP A 4 -9.56 -11.08 17.36
N SER A 5 -9.14 -11.10 18.62
CA SER A 5 -7.85 -10.53 19.03
C SER A 5 -6.65 -11.25 18.42
N ASN A 6 -6.81 -12.50 17.97
CA ASN A 6 -5.73 -13.28 17.39
C ASN A 6 -5.43 -12.83 15.96
N TYR A 7 -6.41 -12.23 15.26
CA TYR A 7 -6.21 -11.68 13.93
C TYR A 7 -5.12 -10.59 13.91
N LEU A 8 -5.04 -9.74 14.94
CA LEU A 8 -4.01 -8.70 15.06
C LEU A 8 -2.59 -9.26 15.21
N SER A 9 -2.47 -10.46 15.80
CA SER A 9 -1.18 -11.14 15.95
C SER A 9 -0.84 -12.07 14.77
N SER A 10 -1.78 -12.27 13.84
CA SER A 10 -1.55 -13.10 12.66
C SER A 10 -0.68 -12.38 11.63
N HIS A 11 0.09 -13.14 10.84
CA HIS A 11 0.88 -12.60 9.71
C HIS A 11 0.03 -11.70 8.79
N ARG A 12 -1.23 -12.07 8.53
CA ARG A 12 -2.15 -11.27 7.70
C ARG A 12 -2.52 -9.93 8.34
N GLY A 13 -2.85 -9.94 9.62
CA GLY A 13 -3.12 -8.72 10.39
C GLY A 13 -1.91 -7.78 10.39
N ILE A 14 -0.72 -8.33 10.65
CA ILE A 14 0.54 -7.57 10.67
C ILE A 14 0.83 -6.94 9.30
N ILE A 15 0.65 -7.68 8.21
CA ILE A 15 0.88 -7.17 6.85
C ILE A 15 -0.10 -6.04 6.52
N LYS A 16 -1.40 -6.19 6.83
CA LYS A 16 -2.37 -5.11 6.61
C LYS A 16 -2.04 -3.87 7.43
N ILE A 17 -1.62 -4.04 8.69
CA ILE A 17 -1.18 -2.92 9.55
C ILE A 17 0.06 -2.23 8.94
N ALA A 18 1.05 -3.00 8.49
CA ALA A 18 2.24 -2.45 7.84
C ALA A 18 1.88 -1.67 6.56
N GLN A 19 0.99 -2.21 5.73
CA GLN A 19 0.49 -1.53 4.53
C GLN A 19 -0.23 -0.22 4.87
N ILE A 20 -0.96 -0.16 5.99
CA ILE A 20 -1.64 1.08 6.45
C ILE A 20 -0.60 2.09 6.92
N ILE A 21 0.35 1.70 7.76
CA ILE A 21 1.39 2.61 8.30
C ILE A 21 2.19 3.22 7.14
N ILE A 22 2.68 2.39 6.22
CA ILE A 22 3.44 2.85 5.06
C ILE A 22 2.55 3.71 4.16
N GLY A 23 1.29 3.33 3.96
CA GLY A 23 0.32 4.13 3.22
C GLY A 23 0.14 5.54 3.79
N ILE A 24 0.05 5.68 5.11
CA ILE A 24 -0.04 6.99 5.79
C ILE A 24 1.23 7.79 5.51
N VAL A 25 2.41 7.19 5.69
CA VAL A 25 3.70 7.86 5.45
C VAL A 25 3.80 8.35 4.00
N ILE A 26 3.42 7.53 3.02
CA ILE A 26 3.44 7.93 1.61
C ILE A 26 2.54 9.14 1.37
N VAL A 27 1.28 9.13 1.85
CA VAL A 27 0.38 10.29 1.69
C VAL A 27 0.96 11.54 2.38
N SER A 28 1.51 11.39 3.58
CA SER A 28 2.14 12.52 4.29
C SER A 28 3.32 13.11 3.52
N LEU A 29 4.13 12.27 2.86
CA LEU A 29 5.29 12.73 2.07
C LEU A 29 4.91 13.28 0.70
N THR A 30 3.85 12.75 0.05
CA THR A 30 3.39 13.25 -1.24
C THR A 30 2.54 14.51 -1.12
N CYS A 31 1.76 14.66 -0.04
CA CYS A 31 0.90 15.84 0.19
C CYS A 31 1.58 16.91 1.03
N GLY A 32 2.52 16.52 1.89
CA GLY A 32 3.27 17.44 2.72
C GLY A 32 4.30 18.21 1.91
N ASN A 33 4.59 19.43 2.35
CA ASN A 33 5.63 20.26 1.73
C ASN A 33 7.06 19.85 2.14
N VAL A 34 7.24 18.62 2.65
CA VAL A 34 8.47 18.13 3.31
C VAL A 34 9.67 18.15 2.37
N PHE A 35 9.43 17.98 1.05
CA PHE A 35 10.49 17.98 0.03
C PHE A 35 10.28 19.06 -1.05
N GLY A 36 9.48 20.10 -0.77
CA GLY A 36 9.15 21.17 -1.73
C GLY A 36 8.16 20.75 -2.83
N HIS A 37 7.59 19.54 -2.74
CA HIS A 37 6.52 19.04 -3.61
C HIS A 37 5.17 19.52 -3.09
N GLY A 38 4.89 20.82 -3.21
CA GLY A 38 3.77 21.47 -2.51
C GLY A 38 2.34 21.05 -2.87
N SER A 39 2.07 19.86 -3.44
CA SER A 39 0.74 19.24 -3.57
C SER A 39 0.82 17.81 -4.12
N CYS A 40 0.05 16.88 -3.53
CA CYS A 40 -0.11 15.49 -3.98
C CYS A 40 -0.48 15.29 -5.46
N PHE A 41 -1.13 16.30 -6.07
CA PHE A 41 -1.74 16.20 -7.40
C PHE A 41 -1.09 17.09 -8.46
N LYS A 42 0.07 17.70 -8.17
CA LYS A 42 0.71 18.65 -9.08
C LYS A 42 1.30 18.01 -10.33
N GLU A 43 1.85 16.80 -10.21
CA GLU A 43 2.53 16.09 -11.28
C GLU A 43 1.80 14.78 -11.58
N GLY A 44 1.49 14.49 -12.85
CA GLY A 44 0.64 13.34 -13.20
C GLY A 44 1.14 11.99 -12.65
N ARG A 45 2.46 11.78 -12.58
CA ARG A 45 3.06 10.53 -12.07
C ARG A 45 2.98 10.39 -10.54
N ILE A 46 3.18 11.50 -9.82
CA ILE A 46 3.02 11.55 -8.36
C ILE A 46 1.53 11.46 -8.00
N SER A 47 0.68 12.12 -8.79
CA SER A 47 -0.78 12.11 -8.65
C SER A 47 -1.35 10.70 -8.76
N TYR A 48 -0.92 9.91 -9.75
CA TYR A 48 -1.32 8.50 -9.86
C TYR A 48 -0.92 7.70 -8.62
N THR A 49 0.34 7.79 -8.22
CA THR A 49 0.88 7.04 -7.07
C THR A 49 0.19 7.44 -5.76
N SER A 50 -0.01 8.74 -5.55
CA SER A 50 -0.66 9.26 -4.36
C SER A 50 -2.14 8.92 -4.32
N GLY A 51 -2.85 9.04 -5.44
CA GLY A 51 -4.27 8.69 -5.54
C GLY A 51 -4.50 7.19 -5.31
N LEU A 52 -3.70 6.34 -5.97
CA LEU A 52 -3.74 4.89 -5.75
C LEU A 52 -3.50 4.56 -4.28
N ASN A 53 -2.46 5.13 -3.69
CA ASN A 53 -2.11 4.88 -2.30
C ASN A 53 -3.21 5.34 -1.33
N SER A 54 -3.80 6.52 -1.53
CA SER A 54 -4.93 7.00 -0.72
C SER A 54 -6.16 6.09 -0.80
N VAL A 55 -6.51 5.61 -1.99
CA VAL A 55 -7.63 4.68 -2.17
C VAL A 55 -7.33 3.34 -1.49
N THR A 56 -6.13 2.79 -1.69
CA THR A 56 -5.74 1.51 -1.07
C THR A 56 -5.62 1.59 0.44
N LEU A 57 -5.23 2.74 1.00
CA LEU A 57 -5.23 2.98 2.45
C LEU A 57 -6.64 2.81 3.02
N ILE A 58 -7.63 3.48 2.44
CA ILE A 58 -9.03 3.42 2.89
C ILE A 58 -9.53 1.97 2.82
N ILE A 59 -9.27 1.29 1.69
CA ILE A 59 -9.69 -0.10 1.50
C ILE A 59 -9.01 -1.03 2.53
N ASN A 60 -7.71 -0.85 2.79
CA ASN A 60 -6.98 -1.64 3.79
C ASN A 60 -7.52 -1.44 5.21
N ILE A 61 -7.90 -0.21 5.58
CA ILE A 61 -8.54 0.07 6.87
C ILE A 61 -9.89 -0.65 6.96
N VAL A 62 -10.70 -0.59 5.90
CA VAL A 62 -12.00 -1.28 5.86
C VAL A 62 -11.81 -2.80 6.01
N PHE A 63 -10.86 -3.40 5.27
CA PHE A 63 -10.57 -4.83 5.40
C PHE A 63 -10.01 -5.22 6.77
N LEU A 64 -9.22 -4.35 7.41
CA LEU A 64 -8.77 -4.59 8.77
C LEU A 64 -9.96 -4.71 9.73
N ILE A 65 -10.91 -3.77 9.65
CA ILE A 65 -12.13 -3.77 10.48
C ILE A 65 -13.01 -4.99 10.17
N LEU A 66 -13.21 -5.32 8.89
CA LEU A 66 -14.04 -6.47 8.49
C LEU A 66 -13.45 -7.80 8.95
N ASN A 67 -12.13 -7.98 8.87
CA ASN A 67 -11.48 -9.19 9.40
C ASN A 67 -11.54 -9.26 10.93
N LEU A 68 -11.39 -8.13 11.62
CA LEU A 68 -11.48 -8.07 13.08
C LEU A 68 -12.86 -8.45 13.62
N LEU A 69 -13.90 -8.21 12.82
CA LEU A 69 -15.30 -8.56 13.10
C LEU A 69 -15.71 -9.96 12.58
N GLU A 70 -14.76 -10.73 12.03
CA GLU A 70 -15.00 -12.05 11.39
C GLU A 70 -16.01 -12.00 10.22
N LEU A 71 -16.22 -10.84 9.59
CA LEU A 71 -17.13 -10.65 8.46
C LEU A 71 -16.43 -10.71 7.10
N SER A 72 -15.18 -11.17 7.06
CA SER A 72 -14.36 -11.05 5.86
C SER A 72 -14.75 -12.07 4.80
N GLN A 73 -14.83 -11.57 3.56
CA GLN A 73 -14.96 -12.40 2.38
C GLN A 73 -13.59 -12.58 1.73
N LEU A 74 -13.00 -13.75 1.94
CA LEU A 74 -11.66 -14.09 1.44
C LEU A 74 -11.53 -13.92 -0.10
N SER A 75 -12.61 -14.19 -0.84
CA SER A 75 -12.64 -14.04 -2.31
C SER A 75 -12.46 -12.59 -2.76
N LEU A 76 -13.07 -11.63 -2.05
CA LEU A 76 -12.99 -10.21 -2.39
C LEU A 76 -11.59 -9.66 -2.06
N GLU A 77 -11.01 -10.10 -0.94
CA GLU A 77 -9.63 -9.78 -0.58
C GLU A 77 -8.61 -10.32 -1.59
N ARG A 78 -8.81 -11.54 -2.10
CA ARG A 78 -7.93 -12.13 -3.09
C ARG A 78 -7.91 -11.34 -4.40
N ILE A 79 -9.08 -10.88 -4.87
CA ILE A 79 -9.17 -10.05 -6.07
C ILE A 79 -8.53 -8.69 -5.81
N TYR A 80 -8.83 -8.07 -4.68
CA TYR A 80 -8.28 -6.77 -4.30
C TYR A 80 -6.75 -6.79 -4.22
N THR A 81 -6.16 -7.77 -3.54
CA THR A 81 -4.71 -7.88 -3.37
C THR A 81 -3.99 -8.17 -4.68
N PHE A 82 -4.58 -8.99 -5.55
CA PHE A 82 -4.05 -9.23 -6.89
C PHE A 82 -4.05 -7.96 -7.74
N VAL A 83 -5.20 -7.27 -7.81
CA VAL A 83 -5.32 -6.00 -8.54
C VAL A 83 -4.39 -4.93 -7.96
N GLY A 84 -4.31 -4.83 -6.63
CA GLY A 84 -3.40 -3.94 -5.91
C GLY A 84 -1.93 -4.19 -6.27
N THR A 85 -1.51 -5.46 -6.34
CA THR A 85 -0.14 -5.83 -6.73
C THR A 85 0.21 -5.30 -8.13
N VAL A 86 -0.70 -5.46 -9.09
CA VAL A 86 -0.49 -4.97 -10.47
C VAL A 86 -0.44 -3.44 -10.52
N LEU A 87 -1.36 -2.76 -9.83
CA LEU A 87 -1.41 -1.30 -9.82
C LEU A 87 -0.17 -0.69 -9.13
N PHE A 88 0.30 -1.27 -8.03
CA PHE A 88 1.52 -0.81 -7.35
C PHE A 88 2.79 -1.12 -8.13
N LEU A 89 2.82 -2.17 -8.95
CA LEU A 89 3.91 -2.41 -9.89
C LEU A 89 4.01 -1.28 -10.93
N ILE A 90 2.87 -0.85 -11.49
CA ILE A 90 2.81 0.28 -12.43
C ILE A 90 3.25 1.56 -11.72
N ALA A 91 2.80 1.79 -10.49
CA ALA A 91 3.19 2.95 -9.68
C ALA A 91 4.71 2.99 -9.44
N ALA A 92 5.33 1.84 -9.12
CA ALA A 92 6.77 1.74 -8.92
C ALA A 92 7.55 2.11 -10.19
N ILE A 93 7.14 1.61 -11.36
CA ILE A 93 7.77 1.95 -12.65
C ILE A 93 7.66 3.45 -12.94
N LEU A 94 6.49 4.06 -12.70
CA LEU A 94 6.26 5.49 -12.94
C LEU A 94 7.11 6.39 -12.03
N ILE A 95 7.29 6.03 -10.76
CA ILE A 95 8.14 6.78 -9.83
C ILE A 95 9.63 6.62 -10.18
N VAL A 96 10.07 5.42 -10.58
CA VAL A 96 11.45 5.22 -11.07
C VAL A 96 11.70 6.07 -12.32
N TRP A 97 10.75 6.11 -13.25
CA TRP A 97 10.84 7.00 -14.41
C TRP A 97 10.96 8.47 -13.98
N LEU A 98 10.19 8.90 -12.99
CA LEU A 98 10.24 10.27 -12.48
C LEU A 98 11.63 10.63 -11.93
N ILE A 99 12.30 9.71 -11.23
CA ILE A 99 13.67 9.91 -10.72
C ILE A 99 14.66 10.13 -11.86
N VAL A 100 14.56 9.34 -12.94
CA VAL A 100 15.46 9.45 -14.11
C VAL A 100 15.31 10.81 -14.81
N VAL A 101 14.09 11.36 -14.84
CA VAL A 101 13.81 12.63 -15.53
C VAL A 101 14.18 13.86 -14.70
N ASN A 102 13.96 13.83 -13.38
CA ASN A 102 13.99 15.02 -12.52
C ASN A 102 15.26 15.17 -11.65
N ASP A 103 16.36 14.54 -12.06
CA ASP A 103 17.71 14.59 -11.46
C ASP A 103 17.75 14.65 -9.91
N HIS A 104 17.89 13.47 -9.30
CA HIS A 104 18.34 13.22 -7.92
C HIS A 104 17.84 14.14 -6.79
N ARG A 105 16.57 14.57 -6.80
CA ARG A 105 15.95 15.09 -5.57
C ARG A 105 15.70 13.93 -4.60
N GLY A 106 16.39 13.93 -3.46
CA GLY A 106 16.30 12.89 -2.43
C GLY A 106 14.87 12.52 -2.00
N GLY A 107 13.93 13.46 -2.08
CA GLY A 107 12.51 13.21 -1.79
C GLY A 107 11.86 12.15 -2.71
N TYR A 108 12.23 12.10 -3.99
CA TYR A 108 11.68 11.10 -4.91
C TYR A 108 12.22 9.69 -4.64
N ILE A 109 13.47 9.58 -4.18
CA ILE A 109 14.09 8.31 -3.81
C ILE A 109 13.37 7.70 -2.61
N THR A 110 13.07 8.52 -1.59
CA THR A 110 12.31 8.07 -0.41
C THR A 110 10.91 7.57 -0.79
N ILE A 111 10.18 8.30 -1.64
CA ILE A 111 8.85 7.89 -2.12
C ILE A 111 8.95 6.59 -2.93
N ALA A 112 9.95 6.46 -3.80
CA ALA A 112 10.18 5.24 -4.59
C ALA A 112 10.40 4.02 -3.70
N ALA A 113 11.26 4.14 -2.68
CA ALA A 113 11.54 3.06 -1.75
C ALA A 113 10.26 2.62 -1.01
N LEU A 114 9.45 3.57 -0.53
CA LEU A 114 8.21 3.24 0.16
C LEU A 114 7.17 2.60 -0.77
N VAL A 115 7.04 3.05 -2.01
CA VAL A 115 6.14 2.45 -3.01
C VAL A 115 6.58 1.03 -3.37
N ILE A 116 7.89 0.78 -3.48
CA ILE A 116 8.43 -0.58 -3.71
C ILE A 116 8.15 -1.48 -2.52
N ILE A 117 8.33 -1.00 -1.28
CA ILE A 117 7.99 -1.76 -0.08
C ILE A 117 6.48 -2.07 -0.06
N GLN A 118 5.64 -1.09 -0.40
CA GLN A 118 4.19 -1.29 -0.49
C GLN A 118 3.83 -2.37 -1.53
N PHE A 119 4.46 -2.34 -2.70
CA PHE A 119 4.33 -3.39 -3.71
C PHE A 119 4.71 -4.77 -3.17
N LEU A 120 5.86 -4.89 -2.49
CA LEU A 120 6.31 -6.16 -1.91
C LEU A 120 5.33 -6.67 -0.85
N LEU A 121 4.73 -5.79 -0.05
CA LEU A 121 3.70 -6.16 0.92
C LEU A 121 2.42 -6.66 0.23
N PHE A 122 1.98 -6.04 -0.86
CA PHE A 122 0.84 -6.51 -1.64
C PHE A 122 1.12 -7.88 -2.27
N LEU A 123 2.32 -8.07 -2.81
CA LEU A 123 2.76 -9.35 -3.37
C LEU A 123 2.77 -10.44 -2.29
N TRP A 124 3.29 -10.13 -1.11
CA TRP A 124 3.30 -11.08 0.01
C TRP A 124 1.89 -11.42 0.49
N ASP A 125 1.00 -10.43 0.63
CA ASP A 125 -0.41 -10.65 1.00
C ASP A 125 -1.12 -11.54 -0.04
N SER A 126 -0.85 -11.32 -1.33
CA SER A 126 -1.38 -12.15 -2.41
C SER A 126 -0.92 -13.61 -2.32
N LYS A 127 0.35 -13.87 -1.95
CA LYS A 127 0.90 -15.23 -1.78
C LYS A 127 0.28 -15.96 -0.60
N ILE A 128 0.07 -15.27 0.52
CA ILE A 128 -0.65 -15.84 1.68
C ILE A 128 -2.07 -16.21 1.28
N LEU A 129 -2.76 -15.33 0.55
CA LEU A 129 -4.14 -15.57 0.11
C LEU A 129 -4.27 -16.68 -0.94
N GLN A 130 -3.21 -16.99 -1.68
CA GLN A 130 -3.15 -18.13 -2.61
C GLN A 130 -2.80 -19.46 -1.91
N GLY A 131 -2.41 -19.42 -0.63
CA GLY A 131 -2.02 -20.59 0.14
C GLY A 131 -0.56 -21.04 -0.10
N GLU A 132 0.25 -20.20 -0.75
CA GLU A 132 1.67 -20.50 -1.02
C GLU A 132 2.60 -20.13 0.15
N ALA A 133 2.10 -19.40 1.15
CA ALA A 133 2.83 -18.99 2.34
C ALA A 133 2.05 -19.38 3.61
N SER A 134 2.77 -19.77 4.65
CA SER A 134 2.20 -20.27 5.92
C SER A 134 1.59 -19.15 6.77
N ASN A 135 0.39 -19.39 7.33
CA ASN A 135 -0.42 -18.43 8.11
C ASN A 135 -0.32 -18.64 9.64
N TRP A 136 0.82 -19.12 10.14
CA TRP A 136 1.01 -19.50 11.53
C TRP A 136 1.02 -18.29 12.47
#